data_AF-B7R309-F1
#
_entry.id   AF-B7R309-F1
#
_cell.length_a   1.000
_cell.length_b   1.000
_cell.length_c   1.000
_cell.angle_alpha   90.00
_cell.angle_beta   90.00
_cell.angle_gamma   90.00
#
_symmetry.space_group_name_H-M   'P 1'
#
loop_
_entity.id
_entity.type
_entity.pdbx_description
1 polymer ?
#
loop_
_entity_poly.entity_id
_entity_poly.type
_entity_poly.pdbx_seq_one_letter_code
_entity_poly.pdbx_strand_id
1 'polypeptide(L)'
;MKRAQGSLEYLLMAVAALIVIAVAVKYTLPASKGTPITGIAYIDPELSPEKPGYDHPVTWVVYRYPEGCKATKNCDFYVSVNLHYYPDSNRYKVWVYANGDENKIREVHVRLCNGKSATWHFPDDKGKTKIRGVKLTEKDFPCELYVMAYMR
;
A
#
# COMPACT_ATOMS: atom_id res chain seq x y z
N MET A 1 34.46 43.85 -36.08
CA MET A 1 33.91 43.02 -34.97
C MET A 1 32.80 43.80 -34.26
N LYS A 2 31.52 43.40 -34.41
CA LYS A 2 30.41 43.91 -33.60
C LYS A 2 29.58 42.74 -33.04
N ARG A 3 29.87 42.47 -31.76
CA ARG A 3 29.01 42.05 -30.65
C ARG A 3 28.05 40.87 -30.84
N ALA A 4 28.45 39.76 -30.23
CA ALA A 4 27.67 38.63 -29.76
C ALA A 4 26.63 39.01 -28.66
N GLN A 5 25.81 40.03 -28.91
CA GLN A 5 24.82 40.53 -27.96
C GLN A 5 23.46 39.82 -28.08
N GLY A 6 23.21 39.14 -29.21
CA GLY A 6 21.97 38.42 -29.48
C GLY A 6 21.86 37.02 -28.87
N SER A 7 22.93 36.41 -28.32
CA SER A 7 22.83 35.05 -27.76
C SER A 7 22.51 35.04 -26.27
N LEU A 8 22.93 36.05 -25.50
CA LEU A 8 22.75 36.06 -24.05
C LEU A 8 21.28 36.34 -23.66
N GLU A 9 20.63 37.29 -24.32
CA GLU A 9 19.23 37.64 -24.05
C GLU A 9 18.28 36.49 -24.40
N TYR A 10 18.52 35.81 -25.52
CA TYR A 10 17.78 34.60 -25.88
C TYR A 10 18.00 33.46 -24.87
N LEU A 11 19.22 33.30 -24.37
CA LEU A 11 19.52 32.28 -23.36
C LEU A 11 18.83 32.59 -22.03
N LEU A 12 18.80 33.86 -21.62
CA LEU A 12 18.10 34.33 -20.43
C LEU A 12 16.59 34.16 -20.55
N MET A 13 16.00 34.49 -21.70
CA MET A 13 14.57 34.25 -21.96
C MET A 13 14.22 32.76 -21.97
N ALA A 14 15.06 31.92 -22.57
CA ALA A 14 14.87 30.47 -22.56
C ALA A 14 14.94 29.89 -21.14
N VAL A 15 15.90 30.34 -20.33
CA VAL A 15 16.02 29.93 -18.93
C VAL A 15 14.81 30.40 -18.11
N ALA A 16 14.38 31.64 -18.27
CA ALA A 16 13.18 32.16 -17.59
C ALA A 16 11.92 31.37 -17.99
N ALA A 17 11.75 31.07 -19.28
CA ALA A 17 10.64 30.26 -19.77
C ALA A 17 10.68 28.83 -19.20
N LEU A 18 11.86 28.21 -19.13
CA LEU A 18 12.04 26.88 -18.52
C LEU A 18 11.75 26.89 -17.01
N ILE A 19 12.13 27.95 -16.30
CA ILE A 19 11.79 28.12 -14.88
C ILE A 19 10.29 28.29 -14.73
N VAL A 20 9.63 29.12 -15.55
CA VAL A 20 8.17 29.30 -15.53
C VAL A 20 7.46 27.99 -15.85
N ILE A 21 7.95 27.20 -16.81
CA ILE A 21 7.42 25.86 -17.13
C ILE A 21 7.66 24.90 -15.97
N ALA A 22 8.84 24.88 -15.34
CA ALA A 22 9.14 24.00 -14.22
C ALA A 22 8.31 24.35 -12.98
N VAL A 23 8.12 25.64 -12.72
CA VAL A 23 7.22 26.17 -11.67
C VAL A 23 5.79 25.80 -12.02
N ALA A 24 5.32 26.08 -13.23
CA ALA A 24 3.99 25.69 -13.69
C ALA A 24 3.78 24.19 -13.55
N VAL A 25 4.68 23.33 -14.04
CA VAL A 25 4.63 21.87 -13.87
C VAL A 25 4.63 21.48 -12.41
N LYS A 26 5.40 22.13 -11.52
CA LYS A 26 5.38 21.86 -10.08
C LYS A 26 4.06 22.28 -9.42
N TYR A 27 3.37 23.30 -9.94
CA TYR A 27 2.10 23.82 -9.41
C TYR A 27 0.84 23.25 -10.13
N THR A 28 0.99 22.69 -11.35
CA THR A 28 -0.06 22.06 -12.15
C THR A 28 0.00 20.54 -12.11
N LEU A 29 1.17 19.94 -11.80
CA LEU A 29 1.18 18.60 -11.22
C LEU A 29 0.40 18.73 -9.91
N PRO A 30 -0.75 18.08 -9.78
CA PRO A 30 -1.56 18.28 -8.61
C PRO A 30 -0.73 17.90 -7.38
N ALA A 31 -0.53 18.85 -6.49
CA ALA A 31 -0.41 18.58 -5.07
C ALA A 31 -1.76 18.04 -4.55
N SER A 32 -2.30 16.99 -5.17
CA SER A 32 -3.58 16.34 -4.83
C SER A 32 -3.41 14.84 -4.65
N LYS A 33 -2.32 14.43 -4.01
CA LYS A 33 -2.33 13.17 -3.26
C LYS A 33 -2.23 13.61 -1.82
N GLY A 34 -3.35 13.66 -1.11
CA GLY A 34 -3.33 13.86 0.33
C GLY A 34 -2.29 12.93 0.98
N THR A 35 -1.73 13.34 2.13
CA THR A 35 -0.77 12.51 2.88
C THR A 35 -1.32 11.09 2.96
N PRO A 36 -0.60 10.08 2.46
CA PRO A 36 -1.12 8.72 2.46
C PRO A 36 -1.34 8.28 3.90
N ILE A 37 -2.39 7.51 4.13
CA ILE A 37 -2.62 6.86 5.41
C ILE A 37 -1.62 5.71 5.49
N THR A 38 -0.67 5.81 6.40
CA THR A 38 0.36 4.79 6.63
C THR A 38 0.13 4.07 7.94
N GLY A 39 0.40 2.77 7.96
CA GLY A 39 0.32 1.96 9.17
C GLY A 39 1.29 0.79 9.13
N ILE A 40 1.63 0.31 10.33
CA ILE A 40 2.37 -0.94 10.51
C ILE A 40 1.47 -1.88 11.30
N ALA A 41 1.34 -3.10 10.81
CA ALA A 41 0.66 -4.19 11.50
C ALA A 41 1.60 -5.39 11.57
N TYR A 42 1.27 -6.36 12.42
CA TYR A 42 2.03 -7.59 12.59
C TYR A 42 1.13 -8.79 12.32
N ILE A 43 1.65 -9.75 11.55
CA ILE A 43 1.07 -11.07 11.45
C ILE A 43 1.76 -11.92 12.51
N ASP A 44 0.98 -12.53 13.39
CA ASP A 44 1.47 -13.48 14.37
C ASP A 44 0.39 -14.53 14.63
N PRO A 45 0.68 -15.84 14.53
CA PRO A 45 -0.24 -16.89 14.94
C PRO A 45 -0.81 -16.72 16.36
N GLU A 46 -0.06 -16.11 17.28
CA GLU A 46 -0.48 -15.88 18.67
C GLU A 46 -1.53 -14.77 18.81
N LEU A 47 -1.59 -13.85 17.84
CA LEU A 47 -2.58 -12.76 17.79
C LEU A 47 -3.87 -13.16 17.04
N SER A 48 -3.90 -14.37 16.49
CA SER A 48 -5.04 -14.89 15.77
C SER A 48 -6.22 -15.14 16.73
N PRO A 49 -7.49 -14.88 16.33
CA PRO A 49 -8.65 -15.15 17.18
C PRO A 49 -8.78 -16.63 17.58
N GLU A 50 -8.23 -17.52 16.76
CA GLU A 50 -8.05 -18.93 17.05
C GLU A 50 -6.73 -19.42 16.43
N LYS A 51 -6.13 -20.48 16.98
CA LYS A 51 -4.84 -20.97 16.49
C LYS A 51 -5.01 -21.60 15.09
N PRO A 52 -4.20 -21.22 14.09
CA PRO A 52 -4.24 -21.85 12.77
C PRO A 52 -3.99 -23.36 12.85
N GLY A 53 -4.88 -24.14 12.23
CA GLY A 53 -4.81 -25.60 12.16
C GLY A 53 -4.39 -26.13 10.79
N TYR A 54 -4.22 -27.46 10.73
CA TYR A 54 -3.90 -28.20 9.51
C TYR A 54 -5.06 -28.32 8.52
N ASP A 55 -6.28 -28.32 9.02
CA ASP A 55 -7.50 -28.61 8.27
C ASP A 55 -8.24 -27.33 7.83
N HIS A 56 -7.96 -26.18 8.45
CA HIS A 56 -8.59 -24.92 8.07
C HIS A 56 -7.65 -23.71 8.22
N PRO A 57 -7.75 -22.72 7.32
CA PRO A 57 -7.09 -21.44 7.49
C PRO A 57 -7.86 -20.54 8.47
N VAL A 58 -7.16 -19.71 9.23
CA VAL A 58 -7.77 -18.68 10.08
C VAL A 58 -7.63 -17.32 9.41
N THR A 59 -8.72 -16.55 9.39
CA THR A 59 -8.76 -15.22 8.75
C THR A 59 -9.14 -14.15 9.75
N TRP A 60 -8.35 -13.08 9.81
CA TRP A 60 -8.69 -11.92 10.63
C TRP A 60 -8.18 -10.62 10.02
N VAL A 61 -8.64 -9.51 10.58
CA VAL A 61 -8.29 -8.16 10.13
C VAL A 61 -7.17 -7.63 11.00
N VAL A 62 -6.04 -7.30 10.38
CA VAL A 62 -4.81 -6.83 11.06
C VAL A 62 -4.66 -5.32 11.05
N TYR A 63 -5.35 -4.63 10.13
CA TYR A 63 -5.32 -3.18 10.03
C TYR A 63 -6.67 -2.64 9.59
N ARG A 64 -7.09 -1.51 10.14
CA ARG A 64 -8.36 -0.83 9.84
C ARG A 64 -8.17 0.66 9.86
N TYR A 65 -8.89 1.37 9.00
CA TYR A 65 -8.96 2.82 9.04
C TYR A 65 -10.40 3.32 8.81
N PRO A 66 -10.86 4.33 9.58
CA PRO A 66 -10.22 4.85 10.79
C PRO A 66 -10.16 3.81 11.93
N GLU A 67 -9.31 4.02 12.93
CA GLU A 67 -9.25 3.09 14.08
C GLU A 67 -10.62 2.93 14.76
N GLY A 68 -10.91 1.73 15.25
CA GLY A 68 -12.20 1.41 15.89
C GLY A 68 -13.34 1.09 14.93
N CYS A 69 -13.17 1.26 13.60
CA CYS A 69 -14.21 0.86 12.66
C CYS A 69 -14.40 -0.67 12.61
N LYS A 70 -15.62 -1.10 12.24
CA LYS A 70 -15.93 -2.50 11.96
C LYS A 70 -15.56 -2.78 10.50
N ALA A 71 -14.79 -3.84 10.25
CA ALA A 71 -14.37 -4.30 8.92
C ALA A 71 -15.56 -4.79 8.08
N THR A 72 -16.43 -3.85 7.77
CA THR A 72 -17.67 -3.91 7.00
C THR A 72 -17.77 -2.56 6.26
N LYS A 73 -18.97 -2.13 5.85
CA LYS A 73 -19.20 -0.89 5.09
C LYS A 73 -18.75 0.40 5.81
N ASN A 74 -18.39 0.34 7.09
CA ASN A 74 -18.09 1.53 7.89
C ASN A 74 -16.59 1.84 8.03
N CYS A 75 -15.70 0.99 7.50
CA CYS A 75 -14.28 1.32 7.37
C CYS A 75 -14.00 1.91 5.99
N ASP A 76 -13.15 2.91 5.92
CA ASP A 76 -12.67 3.45 4.65
C ASP A 76 -11.78 2.41 3.95
N PHE A 77 -10.93 1.70 4.71
CA PHE A 77 -10.30 0.46 4.26
C PHE A 77 -9.86 -0.43 5.42
N TYR A 78 -9.57 -1.68 5.10
CA TYR A 78 -8.96 -2.63 6.01
C TYR A 78 -8.07 -3.64 5.28
N VAL A 79 -7.12 -4.20 6.02
CA VAL A 79 -6.25 -5.30 5.55
C VAL A 79 -6.54 -6.53 6.39
N SER A 80 -6.85 -7.63 5.72
CA SER A 80 -7.02 -8.94 6.35
C SER A 80 -5.95 -9.92 5.90
N VAL A 81 -5.67 -10.87 6.79
CA VAL A 81 -4.75 -11.97 6.54
C VAL A 81 -5.49 -13.27 6.72
N ASN A 82 -5.18 -14.22 5.87
CA ASN A 82 -5.56 -15.62 6.00
C ASN A 82 -4.26 -16.40 6.24
N LEU A 83 -4.20 -17.12 7.34
CA LEU A 83 -3.03 -17.87 7.77
C LEU A 83 -3.42 -19.34 7.93
N HIS A 84 -2.62 -20.23 7.35
CA HIS A 84 -2.83 -21.66 7.46
C HIS A 84 -1.53 -22.37 7.78
N TYR A 85 -1.56 -23.31 8.72
CA TYR A 85 -0.38 -24.04 9.17
C TYR A 85 -0.36 -25.44 8.58
N TYR A 86 0.77 -25.85 8.00
CA TYR A 86 1.00 -27.20 7.47
C TYR A 86 2.03 -27.92 8.36
N PRO A 87 1.62 -28.79 9.29
CA PRO A 87 2.52 -29.50 10.21
C PRO A 87 3.57 -30.34 9.50
N ASP A 88 3.18 -31.04 8.41
CA ASP A 88 4.08 -31.92 7.64
C ASP A 88 5.33 -31.22 7.10
N SER A 89 5.24 -29.90 6.90
CA SER A 89 6.33 -29.08 6.39
C SER A 89 6.82 -28.03 7.37
N ASN A 90 6.24 -27.97 8.58
CA ASN A 90 6.41 -26.92 9.58
C ASN A 90 6.41 -25.50 8.97
N ARG A 91 5.39 -25.21 8.15
CA ARG A 91 5.30 -23.95 7.40
C ARG A 91 3.91 -23.38 7.47
N TYR A 92 3.86 -22.06 7.47
CA TYR A 92 2.66 -21.28 7.32
C TYR A 92 2.51 -20.82 5.88
N LYS A 93 1.27 -20.79 5.40
CA LYS A 93 0.90 -20.15 4.14
C LYS A 93 0.05 -18.93 4.46
N VAL A 94 0.53 -17.79 3.99
CA VAL A 94 -0.09 -16.49 4.21
C VAL A 94 -0.72 -15.99 2.92
N TRP A 95 -1.94 -15.46 3.05
CA TRP A 95 -2.56 -14.64 2.04
C TRP A 95 -3.00 -13.32 2.65
N VAL A 96 -2.64 -12.21 2.00
CA VAL A 96 -3.02 -10.87 2.43
C VAL A 96 -4.03 -10.30 1.44
N TYR A 97 -5.05 -9.65 1.97
CA TYR A 97 -6.14 -9.00 1.23
C TYR A 97 -6.32 -7.58 1.75
N ALA A 98 -6.58 -6.63 0.85
CA ALA A 98 -7.06 -5.31 1.21
C ALA A 98 -8.45 -5.10 0.61
N ASN A 99 -9.27 -4.33 1.32
CA ASN A 99 -10.58 -3.89 0.85
C ASN A 99 -10.80 -2.43 1.28
N GLY A 100 -11.54 -1.66 0.49
CA GLY A 100 -11.77 -0.25 0.72
C GLY A 100 -13.10 0.24 0.16
N ASP A 101 -13.56 1.37 0.69
CA ASP A 101 -14.64 2.17 0.14
C ASP A 101 -14.14 2.84 -1.13
N GLU A 102 -14.69 2.43 -2.27
CA GLU A 102 -14.32 2.91 -3.60
C GLU A 102 -14.53 4.42 -3.78
N ASN A 103 -15.38 5.05 -2.97
CA ASN A 103 -15.60 6.49 -3.03
C ASN A 103 -14.54 7.29 -2.26
N LYS A 104 -13.84 6.65 -1.32
CA LYS A 104 -12.87 7.31 -0.43
C LYS A 104 -11.43 6.95 -0.73
N ILE A 105 -11.18 5.71 -1.13
CA ILE A 105 -9.85 5.15 -1.31
C ILE A 105 -9.63 4.87 -2.79
N ARG A 106 -8.51 5.37 -3.31
CA ARG A 106 -8.06 5.11 -4.69
C ARG A 106 -7.31 3.80 -4.76
N GLU A 107 -6.34 3.62 -3.87
CA GLU A 107 -5.51 2.42 -3.85
C GLU A 107 -4.94 2.13 -2.45
N VAL A 108 -4.68 0.86 -2.19
CA VAL A 108 -3.97 0.39 -0.98
C VAL A 108 -2.76 -0.42 -1.42
N HIS A 109 -1.59 -0.07 -0.92
CA HIS A 109 -0.35 -0.80 -1.08
C HIS A 109 0.01 -1.51 0.23
N VAL A 110 0.36 -2.79 0.13
CA VAL A 110 0.80 -3.59 1.28
C VAL A 110 2.11 -4.29 0.96
N ARG A 111 3.05 -4.26 1.90
CA ARG A 111 4.33 -4.97 1.84
C ARG A 111 4.58 -5.80 3.09
N LEU A 112 4.90 -7.07 2.91
CA LEU A 112 5.26 -8.03 3.98
C LEU A 112 6.73 -7.95 4.37
N CYS A 113 7.07 -8.51 5.53
CA CYS A 113 8.40 -8.60 6.11
C CYS A 113 9.45 -9.20 5.17
N ASN A 114 9.06 -10.12 4.28
CA ASN A 114 9.96 -10.72 3.29
C ASN A 114 10.03 -9.95 1.96
N GLY A 115 9.55 -8.70 1.93
CA GLY A 115 9.60 -7.81 0.77
C GLY A 115 8.49 -8.04 -0.25
N LYS A 116 7.68 -9.11 -0.16
CA LYS A 116 6.55 -9.31 -1.07
C LYS A 116 5.50 -8.24 -0.88
N SER A 117 4.98 -7.69 -1.98
CA SER A 117 3.99 -6.63 -1.95
C SER A 117 2.87 -6.85 -2.96
N ALA A 118 1.74 -6.19 -2.73
CA ALA A 118 0.67 -6.02 -3.72
C ALA A 118 0.03 -4.64 -3.55
N THR A 119 -0.63 -4.19 -4.62
CA THR A 119 -1.44 -2.98 -4.63
C THR A 119 -2.85 -3.36 -5.07
N TRP A 120 -3.85 -2.78 -4.42
CA TRP A 120 -5.26 -2.90 -4.77
C TRP A 120 -5.75 -1.55 -5.24
N HIS A 121 -6.22 -1.46 -6.47
CA HIS A 121 -6.86 -0.27 -7.03
C HIS A 121 -8.37 -0.43 -6.92
N PHE A 122 -9.05 0.51 -6.26
CA PHE A 122 -10.50 0.46 -6.08
C PHE A 122 -11.19 1.33 -7.14
N PRO A 123 -12.33 0.89 -7.71
CA PRO A 123 -13.11 -0.30 -7.36
C PRO A 123 -12.62 -1.62 -7.99
N ASP A 124 -11.69 -1.57 -8.94
CA ASP A 124 -11.36 -2.68 -9.86
C ASP A 124 -10.91 -3.97 -9.15
N ASP A 125 -10.11 -3.84 -8.10
CA ASP A 125 -9.44 -4.93 -7.39
C ASP A 125 -10.16 -5.43 -6.14
N LYS A 126 -11.39 -4.96 -5.87
CA LYS A 126 -12.13 -5.31 -4.66
C LYS A 126 -12.20 -6.83 -4.46
N GLY A 127 -11.39 -7.35 -3.52
CA GLY A 127 -11.27 -8.77 -3.19
C GLY A 127 -10.62 -9.67 -4.25
N LYS A 128 -10.13 -9.12 -5.38
CA LYS A 128 -9.54 -9.92 -6.49
C LYS A 128 -8.04 -10.10 -6.34
N THR A 129 -7.34 -9.01 -6.05
CA THR A 129 -5.89 -9.01 -5.86
C THR A 129 -5.55 -9.54 -4.47
N LYS A 130 -4.47 -10.29 -4.34
CA LYS A 130 -3.97 -10.77 -3.05
C LYS A 130 -2.48 -11.09 -3.13
N ILE A 131 -1.75 -10.88 -2.04
CA ILE A 131 -0.40 -11.45 -1.93
C ILE A 131 -0.59 -12.96 -1.75
N ARG A 132 -0.29 -13.75 -2.79
CA ARG A 132 -0.59 -15.19 -2.81
C ARG A 132 0.55 -16.01 -2.21
N GLY A 133 0.18 -16.91 -1.29
CA GLY A 133 0.94 -18.12 -1.01
C GLY A 133 2.36 -17.85 -0.52
N VAL A 134 2.52 -16.86 0.34
CA VAL A 134 3.80 -16.62 1.00
C VAL A 134 4.02 -17.73 2.01
N LYS A 135 5.11 -18.50 1.85
CA LYS A 135 5.49 -19.54 2.80
C LYS A 135 6.40 -18.89 3.84
N LEU A 136 5.97 -18.94 5.10
CA LEU A 136 6.73 -18.48 6.27
C LEU A 136 6.95 -19.67 7.22
N THR A 137 7.92 -19.53 8.11
CA THR A 137 8.23 -20.45 9.22
C THR A 137 8.00 -19.73 10.54
N GLU A 138 8.04 -20.45 11.66
CA GLU A 138 7.88 -19.85 13.01
C GLU A 138 8.86 -18.69 13.26
N LYS A 139 10.08 -18.77 12.71
CA LYS A 139 11.12 -17.73 12.88
C LYS A 139 10.83 -16.42 12.16
N ASP A 140 9.89 -16.44 11.20
CA ASP A 140 9.50 -15.25 10.46
C ASP A 140 8.43 -14.44 11.21
N PHE A 141 7.90 -14.96 12.33
CA PHE A 141 6.89 -14.30 13.16
C PHE A 141 7.52 -13.60 14.38
N PRO A 142 7.02 -12.40 14.76
CA PRO A 142 5.96 -11.64 14.09
C PRO A 142 6.41 -11.05 12.74
N CYS A 143 5.63 -11.30 11.69
CA CYS A 143 5.94 -10.77 10.36
C CYS A 143 5.31 -9.39 10.19
N GLU A 144 6.16 -8.38 10.11
CA GLU A 144 5.74 -7.00 9.89
C GLU A 144 5.06 -6.80 8.52
N LEU A 145 4.03 -5.95 8.52
CA LEU A 145 3.22 -5.62 7.36
C LEU A 145 3.06 -4.11 7.28
N TYR A 146 3.66 -3.52 6.25
CA TYR A 146 3.55 -2.10 5.94
C TYR A 146 2.30 -1.85 5.10
N VAL A 147 1.48 -0.91 5.53
CA VAL A 147 0.25 -0.50 4.86
C VAL A 147 0.36 0.96 4.43
N MET A 148 -0.03 1.26 3.20
CA MET A 148 -0.11 2.61 2.68
C MET A 148 -1.37 2.74 1.82
N ALA A 149 -2.28 3.64 2.17
CA ALA A 149 -3.50 3.89 1.41
C ALA A 149 -3.53 5.33 0.90
N TYR A 150 -3.97 5.50 -0.35
CA TYR A 150 -4.15 6.81 -0.95
C TYR A 150 -5.63 7.11 -1.08
N MET A 151 -6.03 8.24 -0.52
CA MET A 151 -7.37 8.77 -0.68
C MET A 151 -7.61 9.29 -2.10
N ARG A 152 -8.88 9.38 -2.47
CA ARG A 152 -9.35 10.01 -3.72
C ARG A 152 -9.36 11.53 -3.64
#